data_AF-A9XZL6-F1
#
_entry.id   AF-A9XZL6-F1
#
_cell.length_a   1.000
_cell.length_b   1.000
_cell.length_c   1.000
_cell.angle_alpha   90.00
_cell.angle_beta   90.00
_cell.angle_gamma   90.00
#
_symmetry.space_group_name_H-M   'P 1'
#
loop_
_entity.id
_entity.type
_entity.pdbx_description
1 polymer ?
#
loop_
_entity_poly.entity_id
_entity_poly.type
_entity_poly.pdbx_seq_one_letter_code
_entity_poly.pdbx_strand_id
1 'polypeptide(L)'
;IIHGSGYSDDDKRGFIKLVYQNIFMAMQSMIRAMELLTIQYGNPSNAEKAELISSIDFESVTTFESPYVEAIKALWSDSGIQECYDRRREYQLTDSAKYYLSDLARIEKADYLPTEQDILRARQPTTGILEYPFDLDGIIFRMVDVGGQRSERRK
;
A
#
# COMPACT_ATOMS: atom_id res chain seq x y z
N ILE A 1 -17.65 -2.44 9.75
CA ILE A 1 -18.20 -1.28 9.01
C ILE A 1 -19.71 -1.41 8.83
N ILE A 2 -20.23 -2.38 8.06
CA ILE A 2 -21.67 -2.48 7.78
C ILE A 2 -22.48 -3.00 8.98
N HIS A 3 -21.94 -3.95 9.76
CA HIS A 3 -22.61 -4.58 10.90
C HIS A 3 -21.78 -4.52 12.21
N GLY A 4 -20.90 -3.53 12.32
CA GLY A 4 -20.05 -3.32 13.51
C GLY A 4 -19.88 -1.83 13.79
N SER A 5 -19.12 -1.46 14.82
CA SER A 5 -18.97 -0.07 15.30
C SER A 5 -18.17 0.88 14.40
N GLY A 6 -17.81 0.47 13.19
CA GLY A 6 -16.89 1.22 12.32
C GLY A 6 -15.46 1.24 12.86
N TYR A 7 -14.66 2.23 12.42
CA TYR A 7 -13.32 2.48 12.95
C TYR A 7 -13.31 3.75 13.80
N SER A 8 -12.87 3.64 15.05
CA SER A 8 -12.56 4.80 15.88
C SER A 8 -11.33 5.53 15.33
N ASP A 9 -11.10 6.76 15.79
CA ASP A 9 -9.90 7.50 15.38
C ASP A 9 -8.61 6.85 15.90
N ASP A 10 -8.66 6.15 17.03
CA ASP A 10 -7.53 5.35 17.52
C ASP A 10 -7.27 4.12 16.65
N ASP A 11 -8.32 3.45 16.18
CA ASP A 11 -8.18 2.36 15.20
C ASP A 11 -7.55 2.89 13.91
N LYS A 12 -8.06 4.02 13.38
CA LYS A 12 -7.53 4.66 12.15
C LYS A 12 -6.04 5.00 12.29
N ARG A 13 -5.61 5.53 13.44
CA ARG A 13 -4.18 5.79 13.71
C ARG A 13 -3.33 4.53 13.60
N GLY A 14 -3.85 3.38 14.02
CA GLY A 14 -3.18 2.08 13.87
C GLY A 14 -2.85 1.71 12.41
N PHE A 15 -3.61 2.23 11.44
CA PHE A 15 -3.39 1.95 10.01
C PHE A 15 -2.41 2.91 9.32
N ILE A 16 -1.99 4.01 9.96
CA ILE A 16 -1.09 5.02 9.36
C ILE A 16 0.18 4.33 8.85
N LYS A 17 0.83 3.56 9.72
CA LYS A 17 2.06 2.83 9.39
C LYS A 17 1.84 1.94 8.17
N LEU A 18 0.77 1.14 8.16
CA LEU A 18 0.49 0.19 7.09
C LEU A 18 0.29 0.90 5.73
N VAL A 19 -0.38 2.05 5.71
CA VAL A 19 -0.55 2.85 4.49
C VAL A 19 0.81 3.32 3.96
N TYR A 20 1.70 3.82 4.82
CA TYR A 20 3.04 4.22 4.41
C TYR A 20 3.83 3.05 3.83
N GLN A 21 3.85 1.91 4.53
CA GLN A 21 4.52 0.70 4.05
C GLN A 21 3.99 0.25 2.68
N ASN A 22 2.67 0.34 2.46
CA ASN A 22 2.03 0.02 1.19
C ASN A 22 2.45 0.95 0.04
N ILE A 23 2.65 2.25 0.31
CA ILE A 23 3.15 3.22 -0.67
C ILE A 23 4.59 2.89 -1.06
N PHE A 24 5.47 2.65 -0.08
CA PHE A 24 6.86 2.27 -0.35
C PHE A 24 6.93 0.95 -1.13
N MET A 25 6.19 -0.07 -0.70
CA MET A 25 6.11 -1.35 -1.37
C MET A 25 5.67 -1.21 -2.84
N ALA A 26 4.64 -0.41 -3.10
CA ALA A 26 4.16 -0.16 -4.47
C ALA A 26 5.22 0.52 -5.33
N MET A 27 5.88 1.56 -4.81
CA MET A 27 6.92 2.29 -5.54
C MET A 27 8.15 1.39 -5.82
N GLN A 28 8.61 0.63 -4.84
CA GLN A 28 9.72 -0.32 -5.00
C GLN A 28 9.40 -1.45 -6.00
N SER A 29 8.15 -1.90 -6.06
CA SER A 29 7.73 -2.87 -7.08
C SER A 29 7.77 -2.27 -8.48
N MET A 30 7.37 -1.01 -8.66
CA MET A 30 7.47 -0.33 -9.95
C MET A 30 8.92 -0.05 -10.35
N ILE A 31 9.78 0.37 -9.42
CA ILE A 31 11.22 0.58 -9.68
C ILE A 31 11.87 -0.73 -10.16
N ARG A 32 11.64 -1.86 -9.48
CA ARG A 32 12.13 -3.17 -9.92
C ARG A 32 11.57 -3.56 -11.29
N ALA A 33 10.31 -3.25 -11.56
CA ALA A 33 9.70 -3.52 -12.85
C ALA A 33 10.28 -2.65 -13.99
N MET A 34 10.72 -1.42 -13.71
CA MET A 34 11.43 -0.59 -14.70
C MET A 34 12.68 -1.31 -15.24
N GLU A 35 13.48 -1.91 -14.35
CA GLU A 35 14.66 -2.68 -14.73
C GLU A 35 14.30 -3.92 -15.55
N LEU A 36 13.30 -4.69 -15.10
CA LEU A 36 12.85 -5.91 -15.78
C LEU A 36 12.27 -5.64 -17.17
N LEU A 37 11.54 -4.53 -17.32
CA LEU A 37 10.88 -4.14 -18.56
C LEU A 37 11.76 -3.22 -19.42
N THR A 38 12.98 -2.92 -18.96
CA THR A 38 13.96 -2.03 -19.62
C THR A 38 13.43 -0.63 -19.92
N ILE A 39 12.56 -0.11 -19.05
CA ILE A 39 11.96 1.23 -19.17
C ILE A 39 12.92 2.25 -18.56
N GLN A 40 13.20 3.33 -19.29
CA GLN A 40 14.06 4.41 -18.83
C GLN A 40 13.26 5.45 -18.04
N TYR A 41 13.88 6.09 -17.06
CA TYR A 41 13.29 7.24 -16.39
C TYR A 41 13.13 8.40 -17.39
N GLY A 42 12.00 9.10 -17.32
CA GLY A 42 11.78 10.33 -18.08
C GLY A 42 12.74 11.44 -17.66
N ASN A 43 13.02 11.54 -16.35
CA ASN A 43 14.04 12.42 -15.80
C ASN A 43 15.21 11.61 -15.25
N PRO A 44 16.44 11.74 -15.79
CA PRO A 44 17.61 11.00 -15.29
C PRO A 44 17.91 11.19 -13.80
N SER A 45 17.58 12.34 -13.22
CA SER A 45 17.76 12.59 -11.77
C SER A 45 16.84 11.75 -10.87
N ASN A 46 15.86 11.05 -11.45
CA ASN A 46 15.01 10.13 -10.71
C ASN A 46 15.69 8.78 -10.45
N ALA A 47 16.79 8.46 -11.12
CA ALA A 47 17.59 7.27 -10.82
C ALA A 47 18.11 7.30 -9.36
N GLU A 48 18.67 8.44 -8.92
CA GLU A 48 19.14 8.61 -7.53
C GLU A 48 17.98 8.52 -6.52
N LYS A 49 16.80 9.04 -6.87
CA LYS A 49 15.61 8.96 -6.02
C LYS A 49 15.09 7.51 -5.94
N ALA A 50 15.15 6.77 -7.04
CA ALA A 50 14.78 5.37 -7.07
C ALA A 50 15.72 4.51 -6.22
N GLU A 51 17.02 4.79 -6.26
CA GLU A 51 18.02 4.13 -5.41
C GLU A 51 17.75 4.41 -3.91
N LEU A 52 17.49 5.67 -3.56
CA LEU A 52 17.08 6.06 -2.21
C LEU A 52 15.87 5.26 -1.73
N ILE A 53 14.79 5.18 -2.52
CA ILE A 53 13.58 4.44 -2.15
C ILE A 53 13.83 2.93 -2.10
N SER A 54 14.65 2.39 -3.00
CA SER A 54 14.95 0.95 -3.07
C SER A 54 15.83 0.45 -1.92
N SER A 55 16.63 1.34 -1.32
CA SER A 55 17.50 1.01 -0.18
C SER A 55 16.76 0.82 1.15
N ILE A 56 15.50 1.25 1.23
CA ILE A 56 14.69 1.19 2.45
C ILE A 56 13.98 -0.16 2.56
N ASP A 57 14.07 -0.78 3.73
CA ASP A 57 13.15 -1.86 4.06
C ASP A 57 11.76 -1.27 4.35
N PHE A 58 10.82 -1.49 3.42
CA PHE A 58 9.46 -0.96 3.56
C PHE A 58 8.75 -1.50 4.80
N GLU A 59 9.12 -2.66 5.35
CA GLU A 59 8.51 -3.20 6.57
C GLU A 59 8.90 -2.40 7.81
N SER A 60 10.05 -1.72 7.77
CA SER A 60 10.55 -0.89 8.86
C SER A 60 9.97 0.54 8.86
N VAL A 61 9.30 0.97 7.79
CA VAL A 61 8.79 2.34 7.62
C VAL A 61 7.74 2.68 8.67
N THR A 62 7.91 3.83 9.32
CA THR A 62 6.96 4.40 10.31
C THR A 62 6.56 5.84 10.01
N THR A 63 7.33 6.58 9.22
CA THR A 63 7.09 7.98 8.87
C THR A 63 7.00 8.16 7.35
N PHE A 64 6.39 9.27 6.92
CA PHE A 64 6.23 9.63 5.51
C PHE A 64 6.67 11.08 5.29
N GLU A 65 7.98 11.30 5.39
CA GLU A 65 8.60 12.63 5.44
C GLU A 65 9.70 12.78 4.38
N SER A 66 10.24 14.00 4.26
CA SER A 66 11.40 14.28 3.42
C SER A 66 12.63 13.51 3.92
N PRO A 67 13.50 12.97 3.03
CA PRO A 67 13.49 13.12 1.58
C PRO A 67 12.56 12.15 0.82
N TYR A 68 11.96 11.18 1.50
CA TYR A 68 11.28 10.06 0.86
C TYR A 68 9.96 10.45 0.17
N VAL A 69 9.14 11.28 0.81
CA VAL A 69 7.87 11.73 0.22
C VAL A 69 8.09 12.49 -1.09
N GLU A 70 9.08 13.37 -1.12
CA GLU A 70 9.45 14.14 -2.31
C GLU A 70 10.02 13.23 -3.40
N ALA A 71 10.82 12.23 -3.02
CA ALA A 71 11.31 11.23 -3.94
C ALA A 71 10.17 10.42 -4.57
N ILE A 72 9.21 9.93 -3.77
CA ILE A 72 8.07 9.16 -4.25
C ILE A 72 7.16 10.01 -5.15
N LYS A 73 6.94 11.28 -4.81
CA LYS A 73 6.19 12.21 -5.69
C LYS A 73 6.88 12.44 -7.02
N ALA A 74 8.20 12.68 -7.01
CA ALA A 74 8.99 12.90 -8.21
C ALA A 74 9.08 11.66 -9.11
N LEU A 75 9.12 10.47 -8.50
CA LEU A 75 9.05 9.19 -9.21
C LEU A 75 7.66 8.97 -9.78
N TRP A 76 6.59 9.22 -9.01
CA TRP A 76 5.23 9.03 -9.52
C TRP A 76 4.90 9.97 -10.68
N SER A 77 5.45 11.18 -10.71
CA SER A 77 5.27 12.09 -11.85
C SER A 77 6.19 11.79 -13.06
N ASP A 78 7.11 10.83 -12.94
CA ASP A 78 8.01 10.44 -14.02
C ASP A 78 7.29 9.68 -15.13
N SER A 79 7.54 10.04 -16.39
CA SER A 79 6.88 9.39 -17.53
C SER A 79 7.23 7.91 -17.67
N GLY A 80 8.45 7.50 -17.30
CA GLY A 80 8.85 6.09 -17.30
C GLY A 80 8.12 5.28 -16.24
N ILE A 81 7.97 5.83 -15.02
CA ILE A 81 7.18 5.18 -13.96
C ILE A 81 5.70 5.10 -14.35
N GLN A 82 5.14 6.13 -14.99
CA GLN A 82 3.76 6.08 -15.51
C GLN A 82 3.60 5.00 -16.58
N GLU A 83 4.54 4.88 -17.52
CA GLU A 83 4.54 3.78 -18.51
C GLU A 83 4.62 2.41 -17.82
N CYS A 84 5.49 2.26 -16.81
CA CYS A 84 5.61 1.04 -16.03
C CYS A 84 4.30 0.70 -15.29
N TYR A 85 3.59 1.70 -14.77
CA TYR A 85 2.28 1.51 -14.15
C TYR A 85 1.20 1.07 -15.16
N ASP A 86 1.23 1.57 -16.39
CA ASP A 86 0.29 1.14 -17.43
C ASP A 86 0.50 -0.35 -17.78
N ARG A 87 1.74 -0.83 -17.66
CA ARG A 87 2.16 -2.23 -17.83
C ARG A 87 2.08 -3.08 -16.55
N ARG A 88 1.40 -2.60 -15.48
CA ARG A 88 1.26 -3.30 -14.18
C ARG A 88 0.71 -4.72 -14.21
N ARG A 89 0.19 -5.20 -15.35
CA ARG A 89 -0.25 -6.60 -15.52
C ARG A 89 0.92 -7.56 -15.75
N GLU A 90 2.11 -7.05 -16.05
CA GLU A 90 3.33 -7.83 -16.34
C GLU A 90 4.14 -8.17 -15.08
N TYR A 91 3.81 -7.56 -13.94
CA TYR A 91 4.48 -7.79 -12.66
C TYR A 91 3.48 -7.71 -11.49
N GLN A 92 3.95 -7.98 -10.27
CA GLN A 92 3.12 -7.91 -9.07
C GLN A 92 3.09 -6.48 -8.54
N LEU A 93 1.95 -5.81 -8.70
CA LEU A 93 1.66 -4.51 -8.09
C LEU A 93 0.39 -4.61 -7.25
N THR A 94 0.33 -3.90 -6.13
CA THR A 94 -0.88 -3.82 -5.33
C THR A 94 -1.96 -3.02 -6.06
N ASP A 95 -3.21 -3.49 -6.03
CA ASP A 95 -4.32 -2.82 -6.71
C ASP A 95 -4.57 -1.39 -6.18
N SER A 96 -4.21 -1.15 -4.92
CA SER A 96 -4.32 0.14 -4.25
C SER A 96 -3.19 1.13 -4.58
N ALA A 97 -2.16 0.72 -5.35
CA ALA A 97 -1.00 1.56 -5.66
C ALA A 97 -1.39 2.95 -6.20
N LYS A 98 -2.21 2.98 -7.27
CA LYS A 98 -2.65 4.26 -7.87
C LYS A 98 -3.48 5.10 -6.93
N TYR A 99 -4.30 4.47 -6.09
CA TYR A 99 -5.15 5.21 -5.16
C TYR A 99 -4.32 6.05 -4.19
N TYR A 100 -3.28 5.47 -3.57
CA TYR A 100 -2.43 6.22 -2.66
C TYR A 100 -1.49 7.18 -3.40
N LEU A 101 -0.84 6.71 -4.47
CA LEU A 101 0.16 7.51 -5.20
C LEU A 101 -0.44 8.72 -5.91
N SER A 102 -1.73 8.69 -6.27
CA SER A 102 -2.41 9.84 -6.87
C SER A 102 -2.85 10.90 -5.86
N ASP A 103 -2.75 10.64 -4.55
CA ASP A 103 -3.21 11.56 -3.50
C ASP A 103 -2.21 11.64 -2.32
N LEU A 104 -0.92 11.67 -2.65
CA LEU A 104 0.17 11.77 -1.67
C LEU A 104 0.09 13.05 -0.84
N ALA A 105 -0.46 14.14 -1.39
CA ALA A 105 -0.60 15.44 -0.72
C ALA A 105 -1.53 15.38 0.50
N ARG A 106 -2.50 14.47 0.51
CA ARG A 106 -3.34 14.22 1.69
C ARG A 106 -2.62 13.38 2.74
N ILE A 107 -1.81 12.43 2.29
CA ILE A 107 -1.14 11.43 3.14
C ILE A 107 0.09 12.02 3.84
N GLU A 108 0.76 12.99 3.24
CA GLU A 108 1.94 13.63 3.81
C GLU A 108 1.67 14.66 4.91
N LYS A 109 0.40 15.00 5.14
CA LYS A 109 0.05 16.00 6.14
C LYS A 109 0.40 15.50 7.54
N ALA A 110 0.91 16.39 8.39
CA ALA A 110 1.27 16.05 9.77
C ALA A 110 0.08 15.54 10.61
N ASP A 111 -1.14 15.96 10.25
CA ASP A 111 -2.39 15.55 10.87
C ASP A 111 -3.12 14.44 10.07
N TYR A 112 -2.42 13.73 9.18
CA TYR A 112 -3.00 12.67 8.39
C TYR A 112 -3.64 11.59 9.28
N LEU A 113 -4.93 11.37 9.05
CA LEU A 113 -5.71 10.28 9.61
C LEU A 113 -6.30 9.44 8.47
N PRO A 114 -6.05 8.12 8.42
CA PRO A 114 -6.57 7.26 7.37
C PRO A 114 -8.09 7.32 7.33
N THR A 115 -8.61 7.51 6.13
CA THR A 115 -10.04 7.38 5.85
C THR A 115 -10.44 5.91 5.90
N GLU A 116 -11.73 5.62 6.06
CA GLU A 116 -12.23 4.24 5.93
C GLU A 116 -11.84 3.63 4.57
N GLN A 117 -11.79 4.45 3.52
CA GLN A 117 -11.38 4.02 2.19
C GLN A 117 -9.89 3.67 2.11
N ASP A 118 -9.03 4.38 2.85
CA ASP A 118 -7.61 4.03 3.01
C ASP A 118 -7.47 2.69 3.73
N ILE A 119 -8.23 2.49 4.80
CA ILE A 119 -8.17 1.25 5.59
C ILE A 119 -8.63 0.05 4.76
N LEU A 120 -9.74 0.18 4.04
CA LEU A 120 -10.26 -0.87 3.17
C LEU A 120 -9.32 -1.22 2.00
N ARG A 121 -8.44 -0.30 1.61
CA ARG A 121 -7.46 -0.51 0.53
C ARG A 121 -6.08 -0.92 1.03
N ALA A 122 -5.85 -0.82 2.33
CA ALA A 122 -4.57 -1.18 2.92
C ALA A 122 -4.41 -2.69 2.84
N ARG A 123 -3.28 -3.13 2.30
CA ARG A 123 -2.96 -4.54 2.13
C ARG A 123 -2.05 -4.98 3.27
N GLN A 124 -2.58 -5.85 4.10
CA GLN A 124 -1.82 -6.67 5.03
C GLN A 124 -2.14 -8.13 4.70
N PRO A 125 -1.15 -8.98 4.38
CA PRO A 125 -1.42 -10.40 4.14
C PRO A 125 -2.04 -11.05 5.37
N THR A 126 -3.23 -11.63 5.22
CA THR A 126 -3.83 -12.47 6.27
C THR A 126 -2.98 -13.73 6.45
N THR A 127 -2.59 -14.00 7.68
CA THR A 127 -1.92 -15.24 8.09
C THR A 127 -2.83 -16.00 9.05
N GLY A 128 -2.86 -17.32 8.94
CA GLY A 128 -3.72 -18.16 9.77
C GLY A 128 -5.22 -18.01 9.48
N ILE A 129 -6.01 -18.21 10.54
CA ILE A 129 -7.48 -18.23 10.51
C ILE A 129 -7.98 -17.20 11.53
N LEU A 130 -8.79 -16.25 11.07
CA LEU A 130 -9.42 -15.23 11.91
C LEU A 130 -10.94 -15.41 11.88
N GLU A 131 -11.57 -15.44 13.05
CA GLU A 131 -13.02 -15.59 13.18
C GLU A 131 -13.64 -14.31 13.75
N TYR A 132 -14.65 -13.77 13.05
CA TYR A 132 -15.37 -12.57 13.42
C TYR A 132 -16.86 -12.89 13.60
N PRO A 133 -17.33 -13.11 14.84
CA PRO A 133 -18.75 -13.25 15.10
C PRO A 133 -19.46 -11.89 14.99
N PHE A 134 -20.63 -11.85 14.37
CA PHE A 134 -21.51 -10.68 14.38
C PHE A 134 -22.98 -11.12 14.43
N ASP A 135 -23.80 -10.36 15.15
CA ASP A 135 -25.24 -10.55 15.21
C ASP A 135 -25.91 -9.80 14.06
N LEU A 136 -26.78 -10.48 13.32
CA LEU A 136 -27.66 -9.88 12.34
C LEU A 136 -29.09 -10.34 12.63
N ASP A 137 -29.91 -9.44 13.14
CA ASP A 137 -31.32 -9.67 13.49
C ASP A 137 -31.54 -10.88 14.43
N GLY A 138 -30.66 -11.06 15.42
CA GLY A 138 -30.71 -12.14 16.40
C GLY A 138 -30.10 -13.46 15.91
N ILE A 139 -29.55 -13.48 14.70
CA ILE A 139 -28.79 -14.61 14.16
C ILE A 139 -27.30 -14.28 14.26
N ILE A 140 -26.55 -15.10 15.01
CA ILE A 140 -25.10 -14.96 15.12
C ILE A 140 -24.45 -15.59 13.89
N PHE A 141 -23.93 -14.74 13.00
CA PHE A 141 -23.04 -15.13 11.92
C PHE A 141 -21.60 -15.19 12.42
N ARG A 142 -20.80 -16.06 11.81
CA ARG A 142 -19.36 -16.14 12.02
C ARG A 142 -18.65 -16.06 10.68
N MET A 143 -18.00 -14.93 10.44
CA MET A 143 -17.15 -14.76 9.26
C MET A 143 -15.77 -15.33 9.57
N VAL A 144 -15.28 -16.19 8.70
CA VAL A 144 -13.94 -16.79 8.82
C VAL A 144 -13.09 -16.24 7.69
N ASP A 145 -12.06 -15.46 8.03
CA ASP A 145 -11.05 -14.98 7.09
C ASP A 145 -9.82 -15.91 7.16
N VAL A 146 -9.31 -16.32 6.01
CA VAL A 146 -8.23 -17.30 5.90
C VAL A 146 -7.14 -16.81 4.96
N GLY A 147 -5.88 -17.05 5.31
CA GLY A 147 -4.75 -16.77 4.45
C GLY A 147 -4.89 -17.45 3.08
N GLY A 148 -4.98 -16.67 2.00
CA GLY A 148 -5.19 -17.19 0.64
C GLY A 148 -3.93 -17.73 -0.05
N GLN A 149 -2.75 -17.46 0.52
CA GLN A 149 -1.45 -17.82 -0.05
C GLN A 149 -1.24 -19.35 -0.03
N ARG A 150 -0.47 -19.88 -1.00
CA ARG A 150 -0.23 -21.33 -1.12
C ARG A 150 0.37 -21.96 0.14
N SER A 151 1.18 -21.20 0.90
CA SER A 151 1.77 -21.63 2.19
C SER A 151 0.73 -21.84 3.30
N GLU A 152 -0.38 -21.11 3.26
CA GLU A 152 -1.45 -21.14 4.27
C GLU A 152 -2.51 -22.23 3.96
N ARG A 153 -2.53 -22.73 2.71
CA ARG A 153 -3.41 -23.83 2.32
C ARG A 153 -2.80 -25.14 2.83
N ARG A 154 -3.46 -25.79 3.80
CA ARG A 154 -3.11 -27.16 4.22
C ARG A 154 -3.02 -28.08 2.99
N LYS A 155 -1.95 -28.88 2.91
CA LYS A 155 -1.94 -30.12 2.13
C LYS A 155 -2.83 -31.16 2.80
#